data_AF-A0AAV3A576-F1
#
_entry.id   AF-A0AAV3A576-F1
#
_cell.length_a   1.000
_cell.length_b   1.000
_cell.length_c   1.000
_cell.angle_alpha   90.00
_cell.angle_beta   90.00
_cell.angle_gamma   90.00
#
_symmetry.space_group_name_H-M   'P 1'
#
loop_
_entity.id
_entity.type
_entity.pdbx_description
1 polymer ?
#
loop_
_entity_poly.entity_id
_entity_poly.type
_entity_poly.pdbx_seq_one_letter_code
_entity_poly.pdbx_strand_id
1 'polypeptide(L)'
;MESVCALALCLLFSLCSATSPPKLPVLTPLNCNETKHQIELAADLINEDREEGFIIRPVRTNSIFEQRVEKVAGASLYYVDFDVKETKCSVLSKKKWKNCDEEVPFHEEVIL
;
A
#
# COMPACT_ATOMS: atom_id res chain seq x y z
N MET A 1 -23.26 -25.63 -51.82
CA MET A 1 -22.33 -26.26 -50.85
C MET A 1 -21.28 -25.28 -50.37
N GLU A 2 -20.54 -24.63 -51.28
CA GLU A 2 -19.54 -23.57 -50.99
C GLU A 2 -19.97 -22.52 -49.94
N SER A 3 -21.13 -21.88 -50.14
CA SER A 3 -21.63 -20.80 -49.27
C SER A 3 -22.00 -21.28 -47.85
N VAL A 4 -22.43 -22.54 -47.72
CA VAL A 4 -22.81 -23.14 -46.42
C VAL A 4 -21.55 -23.44 -45.59
N CYS A 5 -20.47 -23.90 -46.23
CA CYS A 5 -19.19 -24.10 -45.58
C CYS A 5 -18.57 -22.78 -45.11
N ALA A 6 -18.65 -21.72 -45.92
CA ALA A 6 -18.15 -20.41 -45.54
C ALA A 6 -18.87 -19.83 -44.32
N LEU A 7 -20.20 -19.93 -44.27
CA LEU A 7 -21.00 -19.47 -43.13
C LEU A 7 -20.72 -20.29 -41.86
N ALA A 8 -20.57 -21.61 -41.98
CA ALA A 8 -20.21 -22.46 -40.86
C ALA A 8 -18.83 -22.11 -40.26
N LEU A 9 -17.84 -21.81 -41.11
CA LEU A 9 -16.50 -21.39 -40.68
C LEU A 9 -16.53 -20.02 -39.97
N CYS A 10 -17.29 -19.05 -40.47
CA CYS A 10 -17.44 -17.74 -39.83
C CYS A 10 -18.09 -17.83 -38.44
N LEU A 11 -19.09 -18.70 -38.28
CA LEU A 11 -19.72 -18.94 -36.98
C LEU A 11 -18.73 -19.56 -35.99
N LEU A 12 -17.93 -20.54 -36.41
CA LEU A 12 -16.90 -21.15 -35.57
C LEU A 12 -15.82 -20.14 -35.12
N PHE A 13 -15.44 -19.20 -35.99
CA PHE A 13 -14.51 -18.12 -35.63
C PHE A 13 -15.09 -17.14 -34.60
N SER A 14 -16.39 -16.83 -34.66
CA SER A 14 -17.03 -15.90 -33.72
C SER A 14 -17.20 -16.45 -32.30
N LEU A 15 -17.20 -17.78 -32.11
CA LEU A 15 -17.27 -18.40 -30.79
C LEU A 15 -15.92 -18.42 -30.06
N CYS A 16 -14.81 -18.13 -30.75
CA CYS A 16 -13.48 -18.07 -30.14
C CYS A 16 -13.22 -16.66 -29.59
N SER A 17 -13.82 -16.34 -28.45
CA SER A 17 -13.41 -15.16 -27.68
C SER A 17 -12.08 -15.46 -26.98
N ALA A 18 -10.97 -15.07 -27.59
CA ALA A 18 -9.67 -15.08 -26.93
C ALA A 18 -9.63 -13.97 -25.89
N THR A 19 -10.07 -14.25 -24.67
CA THR A 19 -9.84 -13.36 -23.53
C THR A 19 -8.38 -13.49 -23.13
N SER A 20 -7.60 -12.41 -23.27
CA SER A 20 -6.25 -12.39 -22.71
C SER A 20 -6.34 -12.60 -21.19
N PRO A 21 -5.38 -13.34 -20.59
CA PRO A 21 -5.35 -13.45 -19.15
C PRO A 21 -5.25 -12.05 -18.53
N PRO A 22 -5.89 -11.81 -17.38
CA PRO A 22 -5.81 -10.52 -16.70
C PRO A 22 -4.34 -10.18 -16.47
N LYS A 23 -3.91 -9.01 -16.95
CA LYS A 23 -2.55 -8.53 -16.74
C LYS A 23 -2.37 -8.28 -15.25
N LEU A 24 -1.53 -9.08 -14.59
CA LEU A 24 -1.20 -8.87 -13.18
C LEU A 24 -0.48 -7.51 -13.06
N PRO A 25 -0.80 -6.68 -12.05
CA PRO A 25 -0.07 -5.47 -11.81
C PRO A 25 1.42 -5.76 -11.60
N VAL A 26 2.27 -4.98 -12.25
CA VAL A 26 3.72 -5.06 -12.08
C VAL A 26 4.08 -4.26 -10.83
N LEU A 27 4.67 -4.95 -9.85
CA LEU A 27 5.23 -4.35 -8.65
C LEU A 27 6.71 -4.06 -8.87
N THR A 28 7.08 -2.79 -8.85
CA THR A 28 8.47 -2.34 -9.00
C THR A 28 9.06 -2.12 -7.60
N PRO A 29 10.08 -2.88 -7.18
CA PRO A 29 10.71 -2.64 -5.89
C PRO A 29 11.42 -1.29 -5.91
N LEU A 30 11.24 -0.49 -4.85
CA LEU A 30 11.94 0.78 -4.67
C LEU A 30 13.05 0.66 -3.63
N ASN A 31 14.05 1.53 -3.73
CA ASN A 31 15.11 1.61 -2.72
C ASN A 31 14.58 2.28 -1.45
N CYS A 32 14.76 1.64 -0.30
CA CYS A 32 14.30 2.15 1.00
C CYS A 32 14.79 3.57 1.34
N ASN A 33 15.96 3.98 0.81
CA ASN A 33 16.50 5.33 1.06
C ASN A 33 15.75 6.44 0.29
N GLU A 34 15.14 6.11 -0.85
CA GLU A 34 14.44 7.07 -1.70
C GLU A 34 12.97 7.25 -1.28
N THR A 35 12.50 6.47 -0.31
CA THR A 35 11.07 6.28 -0.04
C THR A 35 10.65 6.73 1.36
N LYS A 36 11.51 7.53 2.02
CA LYS A 36 11.25 8.08 3.35
C LYS A 36 9.92 8.82 3.40
N HIS A 37 9.61 9.61 2.37
CA HIS A 37 8.40 10.42 2.33
C HIS A 37 7.11 9.58 2.36
N GLN A 38 7.05 8.49 1.59
CA GLN A 38 5.88 7.60 1.52
C GLN A 38 5.60 6.96 2.88
N ILE A 39 6.65 6.59 3.61
CA ILE A 39 6.53 5.98 4.95
C ILE A 39 6.06 6.99 5.97
N GLU A 40 6.65 8.20 5.96
CA GLU A 40 6.23 9.26 6.87
C GLU A 40 4.76 9.64 6.63
N LEU A 41 4.34 9.72 5.36
CA LEU A 41 2.96 9.96 4.98
C LEU A 41 2.03 8.82 5.43
N ALA A 42 2.42 7.57 5.22
CA ALA A 42 1.65 6.41 5.66
C ALA A 42 1.45 6.40 7.18
N ALA A 43 2.52 6.66 7.95
CA ALA A 43 2.44 6.76 9.40
C ALA A 43 1.53 7.90 9.87
N ASP A 44 1.60 9.07 9.21
CA ASP A 44 0.71 10.19 9.50
C ASP A 44 -0.76 9.84 9.26
N LEU A 45 -1.08 9.25 8.10
CA LEU A 45 -2.46 8.86 7.75
C LEU A 45 -3.01 7.79 8.71
N ILE A 46 -2.20 6.80 9.08
CA ILE A 46 -2.60 5.78 10.06
C ILE A 46 -2.89 6.43 11.42
N ASN A 47 -2.06 7.37 11.87
CA ASN A 47 -2.29 8.05 13.14
C ASN A 47 -3.52 8.97 13.12
N GLU A 48 -3.85 9.56 11.97
CA GLU A 48 -5.03 10.40 11.81
C GLU A 48 -6.33 9.58 11.89
N ASP A 49 -6.32 8.39 11.29
CA ASP A 49 -7.44 7.43 11.22
C ASP A 49 -7.70 6.72 12.56
N ARG A 50 -6.64 6.42 13.32
CA ARG A 50 -6.78 5.75 14.62
C ARG A 50 -7.55 6.59 15.64
N GLU A 51 -8.51 5.93 16.30
CA GLU A 51 -9.36 6.54 17.34
C GLU A 51 -8.88 6.21 18.77
N GLU A 52 -8.02 5.22 18.92
CA GLU A 52 -7.50 4.77 20.22
C GLU A 52 -5.99 4.46 20.22
N GLY A 53 -5.43 4.39 21.43
CA GLY A 53 -4.03 4.10 21.67
C GLY A 53 -3.11 5.31 21.50
N PHE A 54 -1.83 5.01 21.26
CA PHE A 54 -0.77 6.02 21.16
C PHE A 54 -0.32 6.22 19.71
N ILE A 55 0.10 7.45 19.41
CA ILE A 55 0.68 7.81 18.11
C ILE A 55 1.89 6.92 17.85
N ILE A 56 1.97 6.35 16.65
CA ILE A 56 3.11 5.56 16.18
C ILE A 56 4.10 6.43 15.41
N ARG A 57 5.39 6.14 15.58
CA ARG A 57 6.47 6.67 14.76
C ARG A 57 7.08 5.56 13.89
N PRO A 58 7.39 5.81 12.62
CA PRO A 58 8.14 4.86 11.80
C PRO A 58 9.58 4.73 12.33
N VAL A 59 10.13 3.52 12.29
CA VAL A 59 11.49 3.20 12.75
C VAL A 59 12.38 2.79 11.60
N ARG A 60 11.88 1.89 10.74
CA ARG A 60 12.66 1.28 9.67
C ARG A 60 11.75 0.87 8.52
N THR A 61 12.20 1.07 7.30
CA THR A 61 11.60 0.47 6.10
C THR A 61 12.06 -0.97 5.93
N ASN A 62 11.12 -1.90 5.80
CA ASN A 62 11.40 -3.30 5.49
C ASN A 62 11.36 -3.55 3.99
N SER A 63 10.30 -3.10 3.32
CA SER A 63 10.16 -3.19 1.88
C SER A 63 9.19 -2.15 1.33
N ILE A 64 9.34 -1.83 0.05
CA ILE A 64 8.41 -0.96 -0.65
C ILE A 64 8.33 -1.32 -2.13
N PHE A 65 7.11 -1.33 -2.66
CA PHE A 65 6.82 -1.59 -4.07
C PHE A 65 5.91 -0.52 -4.63
N GLU A 66 6.23 -0.05 -5.84
CA GLU A 66 5.39 0.83 -6.63
C GLU A 66 4.62 0.04 -7.69
N GLN A 67 3.32 0.27 -7.76
CA GLN A 67 2.49 -0.11 -8.89
C GLN A 67 2.00 1.13 -9.61
N ARG A 68 2.43 1.31 -10.87
CA ARG A 68 1.87 2.36 -11.72
C ARG A 68 0.45 2.01 -12.14
N VAL A 69 -0.46 2.97 -12.01
CA VAL A 69 -1.88 2.78 -12.36
C VAL A 69 -2.09 3.14 -13.83
N GLU A 70 -2.21 2.14 -14.70
CA GLU A 70 -2.31 2.36 -16.16
C GLU A 70 -3.49 3.25 -16.57
N LYS A 71 -4.58 3.25 -15.78
CA LYS A 71 -5.81 4.00 -16.09
C LYS A 71 -5.76 5.47 -15.71
N VAL A 72 -4.78 5.90 -14.90
CA VAL A 72 -4.69 7.27 -14.39
C VAL A 72 -3.25 7.75 -14.56
N ALA A 73 -3.06 8.66 -15.52
CA ALA A 73 -1.73 9.18 -15.85
C ALA A 73 -1.06 9.80 -14.62
N GLY A 74 0.15 9.32 -14.29
CA GLY A 74 0.94 9.80 -13.17
C GLY A 74 0.51 9.28 -11.80
N ALA A 75 -0.47 8.38 -11.70
CA ALA A 75 -0.86 7.78 -10.43
C ALA A 75 -0.09 6.49 -10.14
N SER A 76 0.33 6.33 -8.89
CA SER A 76 1.00 5.14 -8.39
C SER A 76 0.38 4.69 -7.06
N LEU A 77 0.31 3.38 -6.87
CA LEU A 77 0.03 2.76 -5.58
C LEU A 77 1.35 2.32 -4.96
N TYR A 78 1.49 2.55 -3.66
CA TYR A 78 2.67 2.16 -2.90
C TYR A 78 2.27 1.09 -1.88
N TYR A 79 2.93 -0.06 -1.96
CA TYR A 79 2.82 -1.13 -0.98
C TYR A 79 4.04 -1.04 -0.08
N VAL A 80 3.84 -0.72 1.19
CA VAL A 80 4.94 -0.39 2.11
C VAL A 80 4.86 -1.29 3.34
N ASP A 81 5.99 -1.86 3.72
CA ASP A 81 6.19 -2.56 4.98
C ASP A 81 7.25 -1.80 5.78
N PHE A 82 6.91 -1.38 7.00
CA PHE A 82 7.78 -0.61 7.87
C PHE A 82 7.50 -0.92 9.35
N ASP A 83 8.57 -0.93 10.14
CA ASP A 83 8.52 -1.11 11.59
C ASP A 83 8.08 0.19 12.26
N VAL A 84 7.30 0.06 13.34
CA VAL A 84 6.79 1.20 14.13
C VAL A 84 7.07 1.04 15.62
N LYS A 85 7.13 2.17 16.33
CA LYS A 85 7.12 2.22 17.80
C LYS A 85 6.06 3.20 18.27
N GLU A 86 5.41 2.89 19.38
CA GLU A 86 4.49 3.83 20.03
C GLU A 86 5.26 4.99 20.69
N THR A 87 4.58 6.12 20.79
CA THR A 87 5.04 7.33 21.49
C THR A 87 4.22 7.53 22.76
N LYS A 88 4.50 8.60 23.52
CA LYS A 88 3.67 9.00 24.67
C LYS A 88 2.36 9.70 24.32
N CYS A 89 2.22 10.18 23.09
CA CYS A 89 1.05 10.94 22.71
C CYS A 89 -0.13 10.01 22.44
N SER A 90 -1.29 10.30 23.01
CA SER A 90 -2.54 9.69 22.54
C SER A 90 -2.85 10.15 21.11
N VAL A 91 -3.43 9.26 20.30
CA VAL A 91 -3.94 9.61 18.96
C VAL A 91 -5.01 10.72 19.01
N LEU A 92 -5.71 10.85 20.14
CA LEU A 92 -6.69 11.92 20.37
C LEU A 92 -6.04 13.32 20.46
N SER A 93 -4.73 13.40 20.72
CA SER A 93 -4.02 14.68 20.70
C SER A 93 -3.92 15.28 19.30
N LYS A 94 -4.12 14.47 18.25
CA LYS A 94 -3.99 14.82 16.82
C LYS A 94 -2.67 15.53 16.48
N LYS A 95 -1.64 15.34 17.29
CA LYS A 95 -0.28 15.80 17.00
C LYS A 95 0.32 14.97 15.87
N LYS A 96 1.29 15.54 15.16
CA LYS A 96 2.18 14.76 14.30
C LYS A 96 3.17 13.98 15.16
N TRP A 97 3.53 12.77 14.76
CA TRP A 97 4.44 11.91 15.53
C TRP A 97 5.81 12.55 15.77
N LYS A 98 6.29 13.41 14.85
CA LYS A 98 7.54 14.18 15.00
C LYS A 98 7.51 15.18 16.15
N ASN A 99 6.31 15.54 16.64
CA ASN A 99 6.09 16.50 17.71
C ASN A 99 5.71 15.80 19.04
N CYS A 100 5.89 14.48 19.09
CA CYS A 100 5.67 13.69 20.29
C CYS A 100 7.00 13.41 20.97
N ASP A 101 7.05 13.66 22.28
CA ASP A 101 8.26 13.41 23.07
C ASP A 101 8.64 11.92 22.96
N GLU A 102 9.91 11.65 22.66
CA GLU A 102 10.40 10.30 22.35
C GLU A 102 10.50 9.39 23.58
N GLU A 103 10.49 9.94 24.78
CA GLU A 103 10.77 9.17 25.98
C GLU A 103 9.49 8.69 26.63
N VAL A 104 8.91 7.54 26.23
CA VAL A 104 8.14 6.76 27.23
C VAL A 104 9.19 6.26 28.24
N PRO A 105 9.27 6.75 29.50
CA PRO A 105 10.03 6.02 30.50
C PRO A 105 9.33 4.67 30.56
N PHE A 106 10.07 3.60 30.29
CA PHE A 106 9.58 2.24 30.45
C PHE A 106 8.75 2.20 31.72
N HIS A 107 7.45 1.93 31.60
CA HIS A 107 6.65 1.64 32.78
C HIS A 107 7.37 0.49 33.47
N GLU A 108 7.90 0.78 34.64
CA GLU A 108 8.35 -0.21 35.59
C GLU A 108 7.17 -1.18 35.71
N GLU A 109 7.35 -2.42 35.24
CA GLU A 109 6.45 -3.49 35.58
C GLU A 109 6.42 -3.53 37.10
N VAL A 110 5.37 -2.97 37.69
CA VAL A 110 5.08 -3.22 39.10
C VAL A 110 4.63 -4.68 39.14
N ILE A 111 5.62 -5.56 39.32
CA ILE A 111 5.39 -6.96 39.66
C ILE A 111 4.67 -6.92 41.02
N LEU A 112 3.36 -7.18 40.99
CA LEU A 112 2.57 -7.51 42.18
C LEU A 112 2.88 -8.93 42.65
#